data_AF-A0A1H9SA14-F1
#
_entry.id   AF-A0A1H9SA14-F1
#
_cell.length_a   1.000
_cell.length_b   1.000
_cell.length_c   1.000
_cell.angle_alpha   90.00
_cell.angle_beta   90.00
_cell.angle_gamma   90.00
#
_symmetry.space_group_name_H-M   'P 1'
#
loop_
_entity.id
_entity.type
_entity.pdbx_description
1 polymer ?
#
loop_
_entity_poly.entity_id
_entity_poly.type
_entity_poly.pdbx_seq_one_letter_code
_entity_poly.pdbx_strand_id
1 'polypeptide(L)' 'MAMTLRLTEEDNARLDELATAEGRSKQEVLRLALVDRWARLHKQEQLDEVLGRVLPRYRGLLDELGPV' A
#
# COMPACT_ATOMS: atom_id res chain seq x y z
N MET A 1 4.30 -22.62 -6.31
CA MET A 1 5.62 -21.96 -6.16
C MET A 1 5.86 -21.74 -4.68
N ALA A 2 6.95 -22.24 -4.12
CA ALA A 2 7.22 -22.16 -2.68
C ALA A 2 8.00 -20.88 -2.37
N MET A 3 7.44 -20.03 -1.51
CA MET A 3 8.09 -18.83 -0.99
C MET A 3 8.50 -19.13 0.45
N THR A 4 9.79 -19.24 0.71
CA THR A 4 10.36 -19.45 2.04
C THR A 4 10.78 -18.12 2.64
N LEU A 5 10.01 -17.65 3.61
CA LEU A 5 10.32 -16.44 4.38
C LEU A 5 11.04 -16.83 5.66
N ARG A 6 12.12 -16.12 5.99
CA ARG A 6 12.70 -16.14 7.33
C ARG A 6 11.99 -15.07 8.15
N LEU A 7 11.15 -15.52 9.07
CA LEU A 7 10.48 -14.66 10.04
C LEU A 7 11.16 -14.79 11.39
N THR A 8 11.11 -13.73 12.18
CA THR A 8 11.40 -13.84 13.61
C THR A 8 10.28 -14.62 14.29
N GLU A 9 10.54 -15.17 15.48
CA GLU A 9 9.51 -15.92 16.22
C GLU A 9 8.30 -15.02 16.56
N GLU A 10 8.54 -13.76 16.87
CA GLU A 10 7.48 -12.76 17.11
C GLU A 10 6.62 -12.51 15.87
N ASP A 11 7.25 -12.34 14.70
CA ASP A 11 6.50 -12.11 13.45
C ASP A 11 5.70 -13.34 13.05
N ASN A 12 6.22 -14.54 13.32
CA ASN A 12 5.50 -15.78 13.07
C ASN A 12 4.29 -15.94 13.98
N ALA A 13 4.41 -15.58 15.27
CA ALA A 13 3.31 -15.59 16.23
C ALA A 13 2.20 -14.59 15.86
N ARG A 14 2.57 -13.36 15.46
CA ARG A 14 1.62 -12.35 14.96
C ARG A 14 0.91 -12.83 13.69
N LEU A 15 1.64 -13.50 12.80
CA LEU A 15 1.07 -14.04 11.57
C LEU A 15 0.12 -15.22 11.85
N ASP A 16 0.40 -16.04 12.86
CA ASP A 16 -0.51 -17.09 13.35
C ASP A 16 -1.82 -16.51 13.89
N GLU A 17 -1.71 -15.49 14.74
CA GLU A 17 -2.88 -14.81 15.32
C GLU A 17 -3.75 -14.19 14.22
N LEU A 18 -3.11 -13.48 13.28
CA LEU A 18 -3.81 -12.84 12.16
C LEU A 18 -4.46 -13.87 11.22
N ALA A 19 -3.76 -14.96 10.92
CA ALA A 19 -4.30 -16.07 10.12
C ALA A 19 -5.51 -16.74 10.79
N THR A 20 -5.44 -16.91 12.11
CA THR A 20 -6.54 -17.47 12.91
C THR A 20 -7.74 -16.53 12.94
N ALA A 21 -7.52 -15.23 13.15
CA ALA A 21 -8.56 -14.22 13.16
C ALA A 21 -9.29 -14.10 11.80
N GLU A 22 -8.57 -14.25 10.69
CA GLU A 22 -9.15 -14.21 9.34
C GLU A 22 -9.66 -15.57 8.83
N GLY A 23 -9.39 -16.66 9.55
CA GLY A 23 -9.72 -18.02 9.10
C GLY A 23 -8.99 -18.43 7.81
N ARG A 24 -7.78 -17.93 7.61
CA ARG A 24 -6.99 -18.07 6.38
C ARG A 24 -5.64 -18.72 6.66
N SER A 25 -4.95 -19.19 5.62
CA SER A 25 -3.58 -19.66 5.77
C SER A 25 -2.62 -18.48 5.94
N LYS A 26 -1.50 -18.67 6.65
CA LYS A 26 -0.44 -17.66 6.77
C LYS A 26 0.04 -17.12 5.41
N GLN A 27 0.13 -18.02 4.43
CA GLN A 27 0.56 -17.67 3.07
C GLN A 27 -0.47 -16.81 2.34
N GLU A 28 -1.76 -17.08 2.56
CA GLU A 28 -2.87 -16.26 2.04
C GLU A 28 -2.82 -14.84 2.62
N VAL A 29 -2.71 -14.74 3.94
CA VAL A 29 -2.61 -13.46 4.66
C VAL A 29 -1.43 -12.63 4.15
N LEU A 30 -0.25 -13.25 4.03
CA LEU A 30 0.93 -12.57 3.50
C LEU A 30 0.76 -12.10 2.06
N ARG A 31 0.13 -12.90 1.19
CA ARG A 31 -0.11 -12.51 -0.19
C ARG A 31 -1.06 -11.32 -0.27
N LEU A 32 -2.12 -11.33 0.53
CA LEU A 32 -3.08 -10.22 0.58
C LEU A 32 -2.42 -8.96 1.11
N ALA A 33 -1.65 -9.05 2.19
CA ALA A 33 -0.89 -7.94 2.75
C ALA A 33 0.12 -7.37 1.73
N LEU A 34 0.76 -8.23 0.92
CA LEU A 34 1.68 -7.80 -0.14
C LEU A 34 0.94 -7.04 -1.25
N VAL A 35 -0.18 -7.58 -1.75
CA VAL A 35 -1.01 -6.94 -2.78
C VAL A 35 -1.51 -5.58 -2.30
N ASP A 36 -1.99 -5.53 -1.06
CA ASP A 36 -2.51 -4.31 -0.43
C ASP A 36 -1.40 -3.26 -0.22
N ARG A 37 -0.22 -3.66 0.24
CA ARG A 37 0.94 -2.77 0.36
C ARG A 37 1.41 -2.27 -1.00
N TRP A 38 1.44 -3.15 -2.01
CA TRP A 38 1.81 -2.79 -3.37
C TRP A 38 0.83 -1.77 -3.98
N ALA A 39 -0.47 -2.00 -3.81
CA ALA A 39 -1.51 -1.09 -4.25
C ALA A 39 -1.40 0.28 -3.58
N ARG A 40 -1.10 0.33 -2.26
CA ARG A 40 -0.85 1.60 -1.57
C ARG A 40 0.35 2.36 -2.13
N LEU A 41 1.46 1.67 -2.37
CA LEU A 41 2.66 2.28 -2.94
C LEU A 41 2.38 2.87 -4.32
N HIS A 42 1.74 2.09 -5.20
CA HIS A 42 1.44 2.52 -6.57
C HIS A 42 0.36 3.59 -6.64
N LYS A 43 -0.58 3.59 -5.69
CA LYS A 43 -1.60 4.65 -5.63
C LYS A 43 -0.98 6.01 -5.34
N GLN A 44 0.06 6.08 -4.51
CA GLN A 44 0.79 7.34 -4.26
C GLN A 44 1.54 7.78 -5.50
N GLU A 45 2.25 6.88 -6.18
CA GLU A 45 2.97 7.18 -7.42
C GLU A 45 2.03 7.66 -8.53
N GLN A 46 0.88 7.00 -8.70
CA GLN A 46 -0.14 7.42 -9.68
C GLN A 46 -0.76 8.78 -9.31
N LEU A 47 -0.97 9.05 -8.01
CA LEU A 47 -1.47 10.34 -7.56
C LEU A 47 -0.47 11.44 -7.84
N ASP A 48 0.81 11.21 -7.53
CA ASP A 48 1.90 12.16 -7.75
C ASP A 48 2.15 12.40 -9.24
N GLU A 49 2.03 11.38 -10.09
CA GLU A 49 2.11 11.52 -11.54
C GLU A 49 0.95 12.34 -12.11
N VAL A 50 -0.29 12.05 -11.69
CA VAL A 50 -1.48 12.78 -12.12
C VAL A 50 -1.43 14.22 -11.61
N LEU A 51 -1.10 14.44 -10.33
CA LEU A 51 -0.95 15.78 -9.76
C LEU A 51 0.20 16.53 -10.43
N GLY A 52 1.34 15.90 -10.69
CA GLY A 52 2.46 16.47 -11.42
C GLY A 52 2.10 16.89 -12.85
N ARG A 53 1.15 16.22 -13.50
CA ARG A 53 0.64 16.58 -14.83
C ARG A 53 -0.45 17.65 -14.79
N VAL A 54 -1.30 17.61 -13.76
CA VAL A 54 -2.52 18.43 -13.67
C VAL A 54 -2.25 19.77 -12.97
N LEU A 55 -1.44 19.81 -11.91
CA LEU A 55 -1.10 21.03 -11.18
C LEU A 55 -0.46 22.11 -12.06
N PRO A 56 0.49 21.82 -12.98
CA PRO A 56 1.02 22.85 -13.88
C PRO A 56 -0.04 23.45 -14.80
N ARG A 57 -1.04 22.66 -15.20
CA ARG A 57 -2.13 23.10 -16.09
C ARG A 57 -3.12 24.01 -15.39
N TYR A 58 -3.34 23.82 -14.10
CA TYR A 58 -4.29 24.61 -13.31
C TYR A 58 -3.63 25.63 -12.38
N ARG A 59 -2.29 25.74 -12.43
CA ARG A 59 -1.50 26.63 -11.56
C ARG A 59 -2.00 28.07 -11.56
N GLY A 60 -2.27 28.65 -12.74
CA GLY A 60 -2.77 30.02 -12.83
C GLY A 60 -4.17 30.22 -12.23
N LEU A 61 -5.04 29.20 -12.31
CA LEU A 61 -6.38 29.26 -11.72
C LEU A 61 -6.34 29.05 -10.19
N LEU A 62 -5.39 28.25 -9.71
CA LEU A 62 -5.15 28.02 -8.28
C LEU A 62 -4.47 29.23 -7.62
N ASP A 63 -3.57 29.92 -8.33
CA ASP A 63 -2.96 31.17 -7.88
C ASP A 63 -4.01 32.31 -7.73
N GLU A 64 -5.07 32.31 -8.54
CA GLU A 64 -6.20 33.25 -8.43
C GLU A 64 -7.18 32.92 -7.29
N LEU A 65 -7.25 31.65 -6.86
CA LEU A 65 -8.14 31.21 -5.77
C LEU A 65 -7.55 31.41 -4.37
N GLY A 66 -6.29 31.87 -4.28
CA GLY A 66 -5.62 32.26 -3.05
C GLY A 66 -4.85 31.12 -2.36
N PRO A 67 -3.74 31.44 -1.66
CA PRO A 67 -2.89 30.44 -1.02
C PRO A 67 -3.61 29.77 0.14
N VAL A 68 -3.52 28.43 0.20
CA VAL A 68 -3.91 27.62 1.36
C VAL A 68 -2.79 27.61 2.39
#